data_AF-A0A0G1X4B5-F1
#
_entry.id   AF-A0A0G1X4B5-F1
#
_cell.length_a   1.000
_cell.length_b   1.000
_cell.length_c   1.000
_cell.angle_alpha   90.00
_cell.angle_beta   90.00
_cell.angle_gamma   90.00
#
_symmetry.space_group_name_H-M   'P 1'
#
loop_
_entity.id
_entity.type
_entity.pdbx_description
1 polymer ?
#
loop_
_entity_poly.entity_id
_entity_poly.type
_entity_poly.pdbx_seq_one_letter_code
_entity_poly.pdbx_strand_id
1 'polypeptide(L)'
;MNSWSRRRKRIILSILIFIVVVLIGVPMFFLFYRAPTCFDARQNGDEAGVDCGGGCQLLCSAESLPLLVKGDARVLTLATSTYQVVALVSNANASAEIYRAGYTLRLFSTSSSIPVKVIEGFSYVPKGSEFVIFEGPFTLEADVVPVRATLEWKEETLIWNKNSADALALVAAEPAFSRLETSPRLEAVIKNVSLESASNIDLSALVYDADGNIFAASKSFIDLLQPGAESRAIFTWPKAFDREPARTEIIIRVFPDRSFVR
;
A
#
# COMPACT_ATOMS: atom_id res chain seq x y z
N MET A 1 -44.32 -0.03 66.92
CA MET A 1 -42.97 -0.07 66.31
C MET A 1 -42.75 1.18 65.47
N ASN A 2 -41.91 2.12 65.94
CA ASN A 2 -41.88 3.51 65.47
C ASN A 2 -41.29 3.66 64.06
N SER A 3 -42.16 3.95 63.08
CA SER A 3 -41.81 4.23 61.67
C SER A 3 -40.81 5.38 61.51
N TRP A 4 -40.83 6.34 62.45
CA TRP A 4 -39.96 7.52 62.49
C TRP A 4 -38.48 7.19 62.76
N SER A 5 -38.20 6.28 63.69
CA SER A 5 -36.84 5.82 64.02
C SER A 5 -36.20 5.06 62.85
N ARG A 6 -36.98 4.20 62.17
CA ARG A 6 -36.51 3.48 60.97
C ARG A 6 -36.24 4.40 59.79
N ARG A 7 -36.93 5.54 59.68
CA ARG A 7 -36.71 6.52 58.60
C ARG A 7 -35.41 7.29 58.81
N ARG A 8 -35.14 7.78 60.04
CA ARG A 8 -33.88 8.47 60.37
C ARG A 8 -32.65 7.56 60.27
N LYS A 9 -32.75 6.31 60.77
CA LYS A 9 -31.64 5.34 60.66
C LYS A 9 -31.29 5.03 59.20
N ARG A 10 -32.29 4.93 58.30
CA ARG A 10 -32.05 4.74 56.86
C ARG A 10 -31.36 5.95 56.21
N ILE A 11 -31.75 7.17 56.59
CA ILE A 11 -31.13 8.41 56.07
C ILE A 11 -29.67 8.53 56.52
N ILE A 12 -29.37 8.26 57.79
CA ILE A 12 -28.00 8.30 58.30
C ILE A 12 -27.15 7.22 57.60
N LEU A 13 -27.70 6.01 57.45
CA LEU A 13 -27.02 4.93 56.75
C LEU A 13 -26.74 5.27 55.27
N SER A 14 -27.69 5.89 54.56
CA SER A 14 -27.49 6.27 53.15
C SER A 14 -26.41 7.35 52.99
N ILE A 15 -26.37 8.34 53.90
CA ILE A 15 -25.34 9.39 53.89
C ILE A 15 -23.96 8.76 54.14
N LEU A 16 -23.86 7.83 55.10
CA LEU A 16 -22.59 7.18 55.43
C LEU A 16 -22.08 6.30 54.29
N ILE A 17 -22.96 5.55 53.62
CA ILE A 17 -22.62 4.80 52.40
C ILE A 17 -22.17 5.74 51.28
N PHE A 18 -22.88 6.85 51.07
CA PHE A 18 -22.51 7.84 50.06
C PHE A 18 -21.12 8.42 50.32
N ILE A 19 -20.80 8.77 51.57
CA ILE A 19 -19.47 9.24 51.97
C ILE A 19 -18.40 8.17 51.70
N VAL A 20 -18.65 6.90 52.02
CA VAL A 20 -17.72 5.80 51.74
C VAL A 20 -17.50 5.62 50.23
N VAL A 21 -18.55 5.65 49.42
CA VAL A 21 -18.45 5.53 47.96
C VAL A 21 -17.65 6.70 47.37
N VAL A 22 -17.87 7.93 47.85
CA VAL A 22 -17.17 9.11 47.34
C VAL A 22 -15.72 9.19 47.82
N LEU A 23 -15.45 8.92 49.11
CA LEU A 23 -14.10 9.03 49.68
C LEU A 23 -13.20 7.82 49.40
N ILE A 24 -13.78 6.63 49.20
CA ILE A 24 -13.01 5.40 48.97
C ILE A 24 -13.27 4.86 47.57
N GLY A 25 -14.53 4.73 47.18
CA GLY A 25 -14.91 4.16 45.89
C GLY A 25 -14.39 4.96 44.68
N VAL A 26 -14.53 6.29 44.69
CA VAL A 26 -14.06 7.13 43.57
C VAL A 26 -12.53 7.14 43.45
N PRO A 27 -11.73 7.36 44.50
CA PRO A 27 -10.27 7.25 44.41
C PRO A 27 -9.81 5.84 44.03
N MET A 28 -10.44 4.79 44.58
CA MET A 28 -10.14 3.41 44.22
C MET A 28 -10.41 3.16 42.73
N PHE A 29 -11.53 3.65 42.20
CA PHE A 29 -11.83 3.58 40.76
C PHE A 29 -10.73 4.24 39.94
N PHE A 30 -10.32 5.48 40.25
CA PHE A 30 -9.24 6.16 39.53
C PHE A 30 -7.85 5.52 39.68
N LEU A 31 -7.58 4.84 40.80
CA LEU A 31 -6.30 4.13 41.03
C LEU A 31 -6.20 2.80 40.27
N PHE A 32 -7.32 2.10 40.06
CA PHE A 32 -7.34 0.77 39.43
C PHE A 32 -7.84 0.78 37.98
N TYR A 33 -8.54 1.84 37.55
CA TYR A 33 -8.99 1.97 36.18
C TYR A 33 -7.81 2.27 35.25
N ARG A 34 -7.59 1.41 34.26
CA ARG A 34 -6.68 1.65 33.15
C ARG A 34 -7.52 1.78 31.88
N ALA A 35 -7.32 2.88 31.16
CA ALA A 35 -7.94 3.04 29.86
C ALA A 35 -7.40 1.97 28.89
N PRO A 36 -8.25 1.43 28.00
CA PRO A 36 -7.82 0.51 26.95
C PRO A 36 -6.78 1.18 26.04
N THR A 37 -5.80 0.41 25.57
CA THR A 37 -4.71 0.90 24.71
C THR A 37 -4.31 -0.16 23.70
N CYS A 38 -4.15 0.24 22.45
CA CYS A 38 -3.84 -0.65 21.32
C CYS A 38 -2.40 -1.21 21.26
N PHE A 39 -1.63 -1.12 22.34
CA PHE A 39 -0.21 -1.53 22.34
C PHE A 39 0.21 -2.11 23.70
N ASP A 40 -0.72 -2.66 24.47
CA ASP A 40 -0.46 -3.25 25.80
C ASP A 40 -0.47 -4.78 25.81
N ALA A 41 -0.52 -5.40 24.64
CA ALA A 41 -0.57 -6.84 24.42
C ALA A 41 -1.78 -7.51 25.10
N ARG A 42 -2.89 -6.77 25.27
CA ARG A 42 -4.12 -7.29 25.87
C ARG A 42 -5.32 -6.89 25.05
N GLN A 43 -6.15 -7.87 24.69
CA GLN A 43 -7.44 -7.59 24.09
C GLN A 43 -8.37 -6.93 25.12
N ASN A 44 -8.64 -5.64 24.95
CA ASN A 44 -9.52 -4.85 25.81
C ASN A 44 -10.34 -3.83 24.99
N GLY A 45 -11.27 -3.13 25.63
CA GLY A 45 -12.08 -2.12 24.95
C GLY A 45 -12.95 -2.70 23.82
N ASP A 46 -12.78 -2.15 22.61
CA ASP A 46 -13.51 -2.53 21.39
C ASP A 46 -12.62 -3.29 20.37
N GLU A 47 -11.46 -3.77 20.80
CA GLU A 47 -10.51 -4.50 19.96
C GLU A 47 -11.06 -5.86 19.46
N ALA A 48 -10.83 -6.15 18.18
CA ALA A 48 -11.24 -7.42 17.56
C ALA A 48 -10.21 -8.55 17.81
N GLY A 49 -8.96 -8.17 18.04
CA GLY A 49 -7.86 -9.07 18.44
C GLY A 49 -6.91 -8.35 19.39
N VAL A 50 -5.83 -8.99 19.83
CA VAL A 50 -4.86 -8.33 20.71
C VAL A 50 -4.19 -7.16 19.98
N ASP A 51 -4.36 -5.93 20.49
CA ASP A 51 -3.75 -4.72 19.94
C ASP A 51 -4.16 -4.41 18.48
N CYS A 52 -5.32 -4.90 18.02
CA CYS A 52 -5.80 -4.68 16.64
C CYS A 52 -7.34 -4.66 16.52
N GLY A 53 -7.84 -4.12 15.41
CA GLY A 53 -9.28 -4.02 15.16
C GLY A 53 -9.92 -2.89 15.96
N GLY A 54 -11.25 -2.81 16.02
CA GLY A 54 -11.96 -1.77 16.78
C GLY A 54 -11.52 -0.33 16.46
N GLY A 55 -11.27 0.46 17.50
CA GLY A 55 -10.70 1.81 17.42
C GLY A 55 -9.20 1.87 17.13
N CYS A 56 -8.49 0.74 17.07
CA CYS A 56 -7.04 0.73 16.82
C CYS A 56 -6.68 0.99 15.36
N GLN A 57 -5.52 1.62 15.15
CA GLN A 57 -5.01 1.92 13.81
C GLN A 57 -4.65 0.65 13.04
N LEU A 58 -4.19 -0.39 13.71
CA LEU A 58 -3.86 -1.67 13.09
C LEU A 58 -5.12 -2.48 12.78
N LEU A 59 -5.18 -3.01 11.56
CA LEU A 59 -6.19 -3.99 11.18
C LEU A 59 -5.72 -5.38 11.60
N CYS A 60 -6.63 -6.19 12.15
CA CYS A 60 -6.29 -7.58 12.45
C CYS A 60 -6.11 -8.35 11.14
N SER A 61 -5.17 -9.31 11.12
CA SER A 61 -4.90 -10.13 9.92
C SER A 61 -6.14 -10.84 9.39
N ALA A 62 -7.03 -11.29 10.29
CA ALA A 62 -8.29 -11.94 9.94
C ALA A 62 -9.31 -11.02 9.23
N GLU A 63 -9.16 -9.70 9.36
CA GLU A 63 -10.03 -8.71 8.70
C GLU A 63 -9.44 -8.22 7.38
N SER A 64 -8.19 -8.57 7.08
CA SER A 64 -7.49 -8.15 5.86
C SER A 64 -7.66 -9.16 4.73
N LEU A 65 -7.81 -8.66 3.50
CA LEU A 65 -7.74 -9.44 2.27
C LEU A 65 -6.28 -9.56 1.79
N PRO A 66 -5.89 -10.70 1.20
CA PRO A 66 -4.54 -10.88 0.68
C PRO A 66 -4.25 -9.95 -0.51
N LEU A 67 -2.97 -9.63 -0.71
CA LEU A 67 -2.51 -8.93 -1.91
C LEU A 67 -2.56 -9.87 -3.11
N LEU A 68 -3.20 -9.42 -4.20
CA LEU A 68 -3.39 -10.23 -5.40
C LEU A 68 -2.42 -9.80 -6.49
N VAL A 69 -1.50 -10.69 -6.88
CA VAL A 69 -0.64 -10.48 -8.05
C VAL A 69 -1.46 -10.77 -9.31
N LYS A 70 -1.62 -9.76 -10.18
CA LYS A 70 -2.39 -9.88 -11.43
C LYS A 70 -1.53 -10.51 -12.52
N GLY A 71 -1.65 -11.83 -12.64
CA GLY A 71 -0.87 -12.62 -13.59
C GLY A 71 0.60 -12.78 -13.17
N ASP A 72 1.44 -13.23 -14.09
CA ASP A 72 2.86 -13.44 -13.82
C ASP A 72 3.66 -12.13 -13.86
N ALA A 73 4.68 -12.03 -13.01
CA ALA A 73 5.67 -10.96 -13.09
C ALA A 73 6.42 -11.04 -14.43
N ARG A 74 6.51 -9.91 -15.12
CA ARG A 74 7.08 -9.83 -16.48
C ARG A 74 8.50 -9.33 -16.45
N VAL A 75 9.39 -10.14 -17.01
CA VAL A 75 10.78 -9.78 -17.28
C VAL A 75 10.82 -9.07 -18.63
N LEU A 76 11.38 -7.86 -18.65
CA LEU A 76 11.43 -7.00 -19.82
C LEU A 76 12.90 -6.70 -20.15
N THR A 77 13.29 -6.92 -21.41
CA THR A 77 14.65 -6.67 -21.89
C THR A 77 14.77 -5.27 -22.47
N LEU A 78 15.62 -4.44 -21.86
CA LEU A 78 15.84 -3.06 -22.28
C LEU A 78 17.00 -2.92 -23.27
N ALA A 79 18.09 -3.64 -23.00
CA ALA A 79 19.30 -3.68 -23.81
C ALA A 79 20.03 -5.01 -23.61
N THR A 80 21.19 -5.19 -24.26
CA THR A 80 22.03 -6.38 -24.06
C THR A 80 22.31 -6.58 -22.57
N SER A 81 21.90 -7.74 -22.06
CA SER A 81 22.04 -8.15 -20.65
C SER A 81 21.42 -7.20 -19.63
N THR A 82 20.59 -6.24 -20.06
CA THR A 82 19.93 -5.26 -19.17
C THR A 82 18.45 -5.53 -19.15
N TYR A 83 17.93 -5.80 -17.95
CA TYR A 83 16.56 -6.22 -17.74
C TYR A 83 15.90 -5.34 -16.68
N GLN A 84 14.58 -5.35 -16.69
CA GLN A 84 13.74 -4.87 -15.60
C GLN A 84 12.62 -5.89 -15.39
N VAL A 85 11.98 -5.84 -14.23
CA VAL A 85 10.84 -6.70 -13.91
C VAL A 85 9.69 -5.85 -13.40
N VAL A 86 8.49 -6.15 -13.89
CA VAL A 86 7.27 -5.53 -13.42
C VAL A 86 6.26 -6.57 -12.98
N ALA A 87 5.58 -6.31 -11.86
CA ALA A 87 4.46 -7.10 -11.39
C ALA A 87 3.32 -6.15 -10.99
N LEU A 88 2.14 -6.36 -11.59
CA LEU A 88 0.93 -5.63 -11.24
C LEU A 88 0.28 -6.31 -10.04
N VAL A 89 0.00 -5.55 -9.00
CA VAL A 89 -0.57 -6.05 -7.75
C VAL A 89 -1.81 -5.24 -7.40
N SER A 90 -2.85 -5.91 -6.92
CA SER A 90 -4.10 -5.31 -6.47
C SER A 90 -4.25 -5.46 -4.96
N ASN A 91 -4.50 -4.35 -4.27
CA ASN A 91 -4.97 -4.36 -2.89
C ASN A 91 -6.49 -4.16 -2.86
N ALA A 92 -7.23 -5.22 -2.53
CA ALA A 92 -8.70 -5.18 -2.46
C ALA A 92 -9.22 -4.52 -1.16
N ASN A 93 -8.36 -4.20 -0.20
CA ASN A 93 -8.76 -3.57 1.05
C ASN A 93 -8.98 -2.07 0.84
N ALA A 94 -10.24 -1.64 0.74
CA ALA A 94 -10.61 -0.24 0.44
C ALA A 94 -10.07 0.78 1.47
N SER A 95 -9.95 0.37 2.73
CA SER A 95 -9.56 1.25 3.84
C SER A 95 -8.33 0.75 4.58
N ALA A 96 -7.49 -0.09 3.95
CA ALA A 96 -6.25 -0.58 4.57
C ALA A 96 -5.06 -0.49 3.63
N GLU A 97 -3.94 -0.02 4.16
CA GLU A 97 -2.68 0.15 3.46
C GLU A 97 -1.52 -0.48 4.24
N ILE A 98 -0.38 -0.66 3.57
CA ILE A 98 0.84 -1.17 4.20
C ILE A 98 1.97 -0.23 3.83
N TYR A 99 2.56 0.44 4.83
CA TYR A 99 3.69 1.34 4.62
C TYR A 99 4.89 0.59 4.05
N ARG A 100 5.21 -0.57 4.60
CA ARG A 100 6.44 -1.30 4.29
C ARG A 100 6.20 -2.79 4.07
N ALA A 101 5.64 -3.15 2.91
CA ALA A 101 5.46 -4.54 2.52
C ALA A 101 6.75 -5.09 1.91
N GLY A 102 7.40 -6.02 2.60
CA GLY A 102 8.59 -6.72 2.14
C GLY A 102 8.24 -7.76 1.08
N TYR A 103 9.07 -7.87 0.04
CA TYR A 103 8.90 -8.89 -1.00
C TYR A 103 10.23 -9.45 -1.47
N THR A 104 10.15 -10.64 -2.06
CA THR A 104 11.25 -11.31 -2.74
C THR A 104 10.83 -11.60 -4.18
N LEU A 105 11.59 -11.08 -5.13
CA LEU A 105 11.41 -11.28 -6.55
C LEU A 105 12.50 -12.20 -7.07
N ARG A 106 12.10 -13.35 -7.64
CA ARG A 106 13.03 -14.38 -8.12
C ARG A 106 12.93 -14.48 -9.63
N LEU A 107 14.05 -14.29 -10.31
CA LEU A 107 14.17 -14.45 -11.76
C LEU A 107 14.74 -15.81 -12.08
N PHE A 108 14.27 -16.43 -13.16
CA PHE A 108 14.76 -17.71 -13.59
C PHE A 108 14.96 -17.74 -15.10
N SER A 109 15.95 -18.53 -15.54
CA SER A 109 16.17 -18.85 -16.95
C SER A 109 15.26 -19.99 -17.40
N THR A 110 15.14 -20.18 -18.72
CA THR A 110 14.30 -21.22 -19.37
C THR A 110 14.54 -22.62 -18.84
N SER A 111 15.80 -22.95 -18.51
CA SER A 111 16.27 -24.32 -18.24
C SER A 111 16.48 -24.64 -16.76
N SER A 112 16.26 -23.69 -15.85
CA SER A 112 16.61 -23.86 -14.42
C SER A 112 15.44 -23.59 -13.49
N SER A 113 15.27 -24.47 -12.50
CA SER A 113 14.42 -24.25 -11.33
C SER A 113 15.08 -23.36 -10.28
N ILE A 114 16.40 -23.14 -10.38
CA ILE A 114 17.17 -22.28 -9.48
C ILE A 114 17.11 -20.84 -9.99
N PRO A 115 16.83 -19.86 -9.12
CA PRO A 115 16.78 -18.47 -9.54
C PRO A 115 18.16 -17.97 -9.94
N VAL A 116 18.23 -17.30 -11.09
CA VAL A 116 19.46 -16.65 -11.60
C VAL A 116 19.71 -15.31 -10.92
N LYS A 117 18.66 -14.72 -10.34
CA LYS A 117 18.76 -13.52 -9.51
C LYS A 117 17.62 -13.48 -8.50
N VAL A 118 17.93 -13.05 -7.28
CA VAL A 118 16.97 -12.80 -6.22
C VAL A 118 17.08 -11.34 -5.83
N ILE A 119 15.95 -10.63 -5.85
CA ILE A 119 15.86 -9.22 -5.46
C ILE A 119 14.95 -9.16 -4.25
N GLU A 120 15.44 -8.58 -3.17
CA GLU A 120 14.62 -8.33 -1.98
C GLU A 120 14.36 -6.84 -1.85
N GLY A 121 13.12 -6.49 -1.53
CA GLY A 121 12.69 -5.10 -1.48
C GLY A 121 11.56 -4.87 -0.50
N PHE A 122 11.17 -3.60 -0.43
CA PHE A 122 10.02 -3.11 0.30
C PHE A 122 9.24 -2.18 -0.62
N SER A 123 7.92 -2.24 -0.55
CA SER A 123 7.04 -1.31 -1.27
C SER A 123 5.95 -0.78 -0.35
N TYR A 124 5.49 0.41 -0.68
CA TYR A 124 4.22 0.93 -0.17
C TYR A 124 3.07 0.29 -0.93
N VAL A 125 2.10 -0.24 -0.18
CA VAL A 125 0.85 -0.81 -0.68
C VAL A 125 -0.25 0.22 -0.42
N PRO A 126 -0.74 0.93 -1.46
CA PRO A 126 -1.84 1.86 -1.30
C PRO A 126 -3.15 1.12 -1.02
N LYS A 127 -4.07 1.77 -0.32
CA LYS A 127 -5.42 1.23 -0.07
C LYS A 127 -6.24 1.12 -1.36
N GLY A 128 -7.06 0.07 -1.46
CA GLY A 128 -8.14 -0.07 -2.45
C GLY A 128 -7.75 0.12 -3.91
N SER A 129 -6.49 -0.11 -4.27
CA SER A 129 -5.95 0.27 -5.58
C SER A 129 -4.94 -0.73 -6.11
N GLU A 130 -4.68 -0.61 -7.42
CA GLU A 130 -3.65 -1.35 -8.11
C GLU A 130 -2.34 -0.56 -8.11
N PHE A 131 -1.23 -1.27 -7.99
CA PHE A 131 0.10 -0.70 -8.00
C PHE A 131 1.10 -1.63 -8.67
N VAL A 132 2.24 -1.08 -9.07
CA VAL A 132 3.28 -1.84 -9.76
C VAL A 132 4.49 -1.99 -8.84
N ILE A 133 4.91 -3.24 -8.65
CA ILE A 133 6.27 -3.55 -8.21
C ILE A 133 7.15 -3.48 -9.45
N PHE A 134 8.13 -2.57 -9.43
CA PHE A 134 9.01 -2.30 -10.54
C PHE A 134 10.45 -2.39 -10.04
N GLU A 135 11.22 -3.30 -10.63
CA GLU A 135 12.62 -3.52 -10.28
C GLU A 135 13.51 -3.39 -11.51
N GLY A 136 14.56 -2.60 -11.40
CA GLY A 136 15.51 -2.33 -12.48
C GLY A 136 15.55 -0.87 -12.93
N PRO A 137 16.36 -0.55 -13.95
CA PRO A 137 17.15 -1.49 -14.76
C PRO A 137 18.29 -2.15 -13.98
N PHE A 138 18.61 -3.39 -14.30
CA PHE A 138 19.80 -4.07 -13.78
C PHE A 138 20.43 -4.95 -14.84
N THR A 139 21.73 -5.21 -14.70
CA THR A 139 22.49 -6.07 -15.58
C THR A 139 22.62 -7.49 -15.02
N LEU A 140 22.72 -8.46 -15.92
CA LEU A 140 23.10 -9.85 -15.64
C LEU A 140 24.33 -10.23 -16.48
N GLU A 141 24.93 -11.38 -16.18
CA GLU A 141 26.00 -11.95 -17.00
C GLU A 141 25.51 -12.23 -18.44
N ALA A 142 26.41 -12.19 -19.42
CA ALA A 142 26.05 -12.16 -20.84
C ALA A 142 25.31 -13.41 -21.35
N ASP A 143 25.54 -14.55 -20.71
CA ASP A 143 24.96 -15.86 -20.98
C ASP A 143 23.71 -16.15 -20.14
N VAL A 144 23.35 -15.26 -19.22
CA VAL A 144 22.19 -15.42 -18.34
C VAL A 144 21.00 -14.61 -18.86
N VAL A 145 20.05 -15.31 -19.48
CA VAL A 145 18.79 -14.73 -19.99
C VAL A 145 17.62 -15.14 -19.07
N PRO A 146 17.10 -14.23 -18.24
CA PRO A 146 15.91 -14.49 -17.44
C PRO A 146 14.66 -14.43 -18.33
N VAL A 147 13.75 -15.39 -18.13
CA VAL A 147 12.52 -15.51 -18.95
C VAL A 147 11.26 -15.50 -18.09
N ARG A 148 11.37 -15.90 -16.83
CA ARG A 148 10.26 -15.87 -15.86
C ARG A 148 10.68 -15.17 -14.57
N ALA A 149 9.72 -14.52 -13.92
CA ALA A 149 9.89 -13.98 -12.59
C ALA A 149 8.71 -14.39 -11.69
N THR A 150 8.99 -14.60 -10.41
CA THR A 150 7.95 -14.77 -9.38
C THR A 150 8.09 -13.66 -8.34
N LEU A 151 6.95 -13.25 -7.78
CA LEU A 151 6.87 -12.29 -6.69
C LEU A 151 6.25 -13.00 -5.48
N GLU A 152 6.95 -12.97 -4.36
CA GLU A 152 6.46 -13.50 -3.08
C GLU A 152 6.54 -12.42 -2.01
N TRP A 153 5.51 -12.33 -1.17
CA TRP A 153 5.48 -11.40 -0.04
C TRP A 153 6.16 -12.02 1.19
N LYS A 154 6.81 -11.17 1.99
CA LYS A 154 7.29 -11.51 3.33
C LYS A 154 6.13 -11.27 4.29
N GLU A 155 5.33 -12.30 4.54
CA GLU A 155 4.07 -12.22 5.30
C GLU A 155 4.23 -11.53 6.66
N GLU A 156 5.37 -11.73 7.33
CA GLU A 156 5.69 -11.10 8.63
C GLU A 156 5.82 -9.57 8.56
N THR A 157 5.95 -9.00 7.36
CA THR A 157 6.09 -7.55 7.14
C THR A 157 4.77 -6.89 6.72
N LEU A 158 3.71 -7.67 6.47
CA LEU A 158 2.41 -7.17 6.00
C LEU A 158 1.58 -6.60 7.16
N ILE A 159 2.02 -5.46 7.69
CA ILE A 159 1.35 -4.74 8.78
C ILE A 159 0.29 -3.80 8.20
N TRP A 160 -0.97 -4.22 8.31
CA TRP A 160 -2.12 -3.47 7.79
C TRP A 160 -2.50 -2.31 8.70
N ASN A 161 -2.50 -1.11 8.12
CA ASN A 161 -2.91 0.13 8.78
C ASN A 161 -4.24 0.58 8.20
N LYS A 162 -5.21 0.89 9.07
CA LYS A 162 -6.47 1.50 8.66
C LYS A 162 -6.23 2.91 8.15
N ASN A 163 -6.75 3.19 6.98
CA ASN A 163 -6.74 4.51 6.37
C ASN A 163 -8.11 4.75 5.72
N SER A 164 -8.97 5.48 6.44
CA SER A 164 -10.32 5.85 6.00
C SER A 164 -10.39 7.25 5.39
N ALA A 165 -9.25 7.91 5.15
CA ALA A 165 -9.25 9.18 4.42
C ALA A 165 -9.76 8.97 2.99
N ASP A 166 -10.19 10.02 2.30
CA ASP A 166 -10.49 9.90 0.87
C ASP A 166 -9.18 9.73 0.07
N ALA A 167 -9.25 8.97 -1.03
CA ALA A 167 -8.10 8.85 -1.93
C ALA A 167 -8.01 10.10 -2.82
N LEU A 168 -6.78 10.58 -3.07
CA LEU A 168 -6.56 11.67 -4.01
C LEU A 168 -6.95 11.23 -5.42
N ALA A 169 -7.88 11.97 -6.02
CA ALA A 169 -8.33 11.74 -7.37
C ALA A 169 -7.32 12.36 -8.37
N LEU A 170 -6.40 11.52 -8.85
CA LEU A 170 -5.45 11.82 -9.91
C LEU A 170 -5.86 11.08 -11.18
N VAL A 171 -5.81 11.76 -12.32
CA VAL A 171 -6.24 11.19 -13.61
C VAL A 171 -5.12 11.33 -14.63
N ALA A 172 -4.80 10.26 -15.34
CA ALA A 172 -3.94 10.29 -16.53
C ALA A 172 -4.81 10.45 -17.78
N ALA A 173 -4.46 11.41 -18.63
CA ALA A 173 -5.17 11.75 -19.85
C ALA A 173 -4.21 11.85 -21.05
N GLU A 174 -4.79 11.70 -22.25
CA GLU A 174 -4.12 11.96 -23.53
C GLU A 174 -2.78 11.22 -23.74
N PRO A 175 -2.72 9.88 -23.53
CA PRO A 175 -1.50 9.14 -23.81
C PRO A 175 -1.18 9.19 -25.32
N ALA A 176 -0.02 9.74 -25.67
CA ALA A 176 0.43 9.88 -27.04
C ALA A 176 1.83 9.25 -27.24
N PHE A 177 1.92 8.26 -28.13
CA PHE A 177 3.18 7.66 -28.50
C PHE A 177 3.88 8.43 -29.62
N SER A 178 5.21 8.41 -29.58
CA SER A 178 6.08 8.88 -30.65
C SER A 178 7.31 7.98 -30.74
N ARG A 179 7.99 8.00 -31.90
CA ARG A 179 9.31 7.36 -32.09
C ARG A 179 9.33 5.84 -31.83
N LEU A 180 8.22 5.13 -32.09
CA LEU A 180 8.07 3.68 -31.83
C LEU A 180 9.18 2.82 -32.47
N GLU A 181 9.63 3.18 -33.67
CA GLU A 181 10.65 2.46 -34.44
C GLU A 181 12.11 2.75 -34.03
N THR A 182 12.33 3.64 -33.06
CA THR A 182 13.70 4.05 -32.65
C THR A 182 13.86 3.98 -31.14
N SER A 183 13.37 5.00 -30.45
CA SER A 183 13.40 5.12 -28.99
C SER A 183 12.01 5.60 -28.56
N PRO A 184 11.08 4.65 -28.33
CA PRO A 184 9.69 4.95 -28.04
C PRO A 184 9.58 5.96 -26.89
N ARG A 185 8.64 6.88 -27.04
CA ARG A 185 8.31 7.89 -26.04
C ARG A 185 6.81 8.00 -25.92
N LEU A 186 6.32 7.93 -24.69
CA LEU A 186 4.93 8.15 -24.34
C LEU A 186 4.84 9.45 -23.53
N GLU A 187 4.02 10.38 -24.00
CA GLU A 187 3.64 11.57 -23.24
C GLU A 187 2.21 11.41 -22.73
N ALA A 188 1.95 11.83 -21.49
CA ALA A 188 0.62 11.87 -20.92
C ALA A 188 0.47 13.08 -20.00
N VAL A 189 -0.76 13.55 -19.81
CA VAL A 189 -1.09 14.62 -18.88
C VAL A 189 -1.62 14.01 -17.59
N ILE A 190 -1.02 14.33 -16.46
CA ILE A 190 -1.51 13.95 -15.13
C ILE A 190 -2.21 15.16 -14.52
N LYS A 191 -3.50 14.99 -14.21
CA LYS A 191 -4.36 16.02 -13.63
C LYS A 191 -4.69 15.68 -12.19
N ASN A 192 -4.58 16.66 -11.31
CA ASN A 192 -5.11 16.57 -9.95
C ASN A 192 -6.53 17.14 -9.92
N VAL A 193 -7.54 16.27 -9.84
CA VAL A 193 -8.95 16.69 -9.72
C VAL A 193 -9.42 16.76 -8.26
N SER A 194 -8.55 16.44 -7.30
CA SER A 194 -8.83 16.57 -5.89
C SER A 194 -8.68 18.02 -5.39
N LEU A 195 -9.19 18.28 -4.19
CA LEU A 195 -9.08 19.59 -3.51
C LEU A 195 -7.76 19.72 -2.72
N GLU A 196 -6.94 18.69 -2.70
CA GLU A 196 -5.69 18.61 -1.93
C GLU A 196 -4.48 18.51 -2.85
N SER A 197 -3.32 18.98 -2.40
CA SER A 197 -2.08 18.82 -3.16
C SER A 197 -1.58 17.37 -3.05
N ALA A 198 -1.26 16.75 -4.19
CA ALA A 198 -0.61 15.45 -4.22
C ALA A 198 0.90 15.62 -4.30
N SER A 199 1.66 14.95 -3.44
CA SER A 199 3.14 14.93 -3.51
C SER A 199 3.66 13.50 -3.66
N ASN A 200 4.89 13.36 -4.14
CA ASN A 200 5.57 12.07 -4.30
C ASN A 200 4.81 11.07 -5.18
N ILE A 201 4.46 11.50 -6.40
CA ILE A 201 3.61 10.76 -7.31
C ILE A 201 4.48 9.88 -8.22
N ASP A 202 4.50 8.58 -7.95
CA ASP A 202 5.11 7.53 -8.78
C ASP A 202 4.16 7.16 -9.91
N LEU A 203 4.66 7.21 -11.13
CA LEU A 203 3.90 6.89 -12.33
C LEU A 203 4.56 5.68 -13.01
N SER A 204 3.77 4.65 -13.25
CA SER A 204 4.21 3.46 -14.00
C SER A 204 3.37 3.30 -15.26
N ALA A 205 4.00 3.47 -16.42
CA ALA A 205 3.38 3.16 -17.70
C ALA A 205 3.59 1.67 -18.01
N LEU A 206 2.50 0.95 -18.25
CA LEU A 206 2.47 -0.44 -18.70
C LEU A 206 1.90 -0.50 -20.12
N VAL A 207 2.62 -1.14 -21.03
CA VAL A 207 2.23 -1.28 -22.43
C VAL A 207 1.95 -2.75 -22.71
N TYR A 208 0.77 -3.01 -23.26
CA TYR A 208 0.22 -4.34 -23.47
C TYR A 208 0.18 -4.68 -24.96
N ASP A 209 0.45 -5.94 -25.28
CA ASP A 209 0.22 -6.50 -26.61
C ASP A 209 -1.24 -6.94 -26.80
N ALA A 210 -1.57 -7.42 -28.00
CA ALA A 210 -2.92 -7.83 -28.36
C ALA A 210 -3.45 -8.99 -27.51
N ASP A 211 -2.55 -9.79 -26.91
CA ASP A 211 -2.89 -10.92 -26.03
C ASP A 211 -3.04 -10.49 -24.56
N GLY A 212 -2.85 -9.20 -24.26
CA GLY A 212 -2.96 -8.66 -22.90
C GLY A 212 -1.72 -8.89 -22.03
N ASN A 213 -0.56 -9.21 -22.62
CA ASN A 213 0.70 -9.32 -21.90
C ASN A 213 1.44 -7.98 -21.87
N ILE A 214 2.03 -7.64 -20.72
CA ILE A 214 2.90 -6.47 -20.61
C ILE A 214 4.23 -6.79 -21.32
N PHE A 215 4.55 -6.05 -22.39
CA PHE A 215 5.80 -6.22 -23.14
C PHE A 215 6.76 -5.02 -23.00
N ALA A 216 6.26 -3.88 -22.51
CA ALA A 216 7.11 -2.73 -22.19
C ALA A 216 6.55 -2.00 -20.96
N ALA A 217 7.47 -1.48 -20.14
CA ALA A 217 7.10 -0.66 -18.99
C ALA A 217 8.14 0.43 -18.76
N SER A 218 7.73 1.56 -18.20
CA SER A 218 8.62 2.67 -17.90
C SER A 218 8.06 3.47 -16.73
N LYS A 219 8.93 4.19 -16.03
CA LYS A 219 8.58 4.96 -14.85
C LYS A 219 8.86 6.44 -15.05
N SER A 220 8.03 7.25 -14.40
CA SER A 220 8.18 8.69 -14.29
C SER A 220 7.76 9.11 -12.88
N PHE A 221 8.08 10.34 -12.50
CA PHE A 221 7.83 10.83 -11.15
C PHE A 221 7.44 12.31 -11.17
N ILE A 222 6.47 12.69 -10.35
CA ILE A 222 6.05 14.08 -10.15
C ILE A 222 6.17 14.40 -8.66
N ASP A 223 6.98 15.41 -8.34
CA ASP A 223 7.23 15.84 -6.96
C ASP A 223 5.98 16.38 -6.26
N LEU A 224 5.25 17.27 -6.93
CA LEU A 224 4.12 17.98 -6.37
C LEU A 224 3.16 18.39 -7.48
N LEU A 225 1.87 18.16 -7.25
CA LEU A 225 0.79 18.59 -8.13
C LEU A 225 -0.30 19.26 -7.30
N GLN A 226 -0.46 20.58 -7.51
CA GLN A 226 -1.44 21.40 -6.81
C GLN A 226 -2.88 21.01 -7.17
N PRO A 227 -3.88 21.33 -6.33
CA PRO A 227 -5.29 21.11 -6.66
C PRO A 227 -5.66 21.74 -8.00
N GLY A 228 -6.34 20.99 -8.88
CA GLY A 228 -6.75 21.43 -10.21
C GLY A 228 -5.61 21.58 -11.24
N ALA A 229 -4.35 21.41 -10.84
CA ALA A 229 -3.20 21.56 -11.73
C ALA A 229 -2.97 20.32 -12.60
N GLU A 230 -2.25 20.53 -13.69
CA GLU A 230 -1.86 19.51 -14.65
C GLU A 230 -0.34 19.51 -14.82
N SER A 231 0.24 18.33 -15.01
CA SER A 231 1.66 18.17 -15.28
C SER A 231 1.87 17.11 -16.36
N ARG A 232 2.89 17.31 -17.20
CA ARG A 232 3.22 16.37 -18.27
C ARG A 232 4.16 15.29 -17.75
N ALA A 233 3.73 14.04 -17.85
CA ALA A 233 4.57 12.88 -17.61
C ALA A 233 5.16 12.37 -18.92
N ILE A 234 6.43 12.00 -18.88
CA ILE A 234 7.16 11.45 -20.04
C ILE A 234 7.73 10.11 -19.63
N PHE A 235 7.50 9.11 -20.47
CA PHE A 235 8.03 7.76 -20.35
C PHE A 235 8.84 7.43 -21.60
N THR A 236 10.00 6.82 -21.43
CA THR A 236 10.91 6.52 -22.54
C THR A 236 11.42 5.09 -22.47
N TRP A 237 11.66 4.51 -23.64
CA TRP A 237 12.28 3.20 -23.80
C TRP A 237 13.53 3.32 -24.67
N PRO A 238 14.65 2.64 -24.30
CA PRO A 238 15.91 2.74 -25.02
C PRO A 238 15.93 1.96 -26.34
N LYS A 239 15.01 1.00 -26.52
CA LYS A 239 14.90 0.12 -27.69
C LYS A 239 13.53 0.32 -28.36
N ALA A 240 13.52 0.27 -29.69
CA ALA A 240 12.30 0.21 -30.49
C ALA A 240 11.38 -0.93 -30.02
N PHE A 241 10.07 -0.71 -30.13
CA PHE A 241 9.12 -1.77 -29.83
C PHE A 241 9.19 -2.86 -30.90
N ASP A 242 9.15 -4.11 -30.46
CA ASP A 242 9.16 -5.29 -31.34
C ASP A 242 7.75 -5.63 -31.86
N ARG A 243 6.72 -4.92 -31.36
CA ARG A 243 5.31 -5.09 -31.66
C ARG A 243 4.55 -3.78 -31.43
N GLU A 244 3.40 -3.63 -32.06
CA GLU A 244 2.55 -2.45 -31.86
C GLU A 244 1.86 -2.46 -30.48
N PRO A 245 1.76 -1.30 -29.80
CA PRO A 245 1.06 -1.20 -28.52
C PRO A 245 -0.46 -1.33 -28.72
N ALA A 246 -1.07 -2.39 -28.19
CA ALA A 246 -2.52 -2.61 -28.28
C ALA A 246 -3.29 -1.83 -27.22
N ARG A 247 -2.73 -1.73 -26.01
CA ARG A 247 -3.30 -0.98 -24.88
C ARG A 247 -2.18 -0.40 -24.02
N THR A 248 -2.46 0.71 -23.37
CA THR A 248 -1.53 1.34 -22.41
C THR A 248 -2.29 1.73 -21.16
N GLU A 249 -1.66 1.52 -20.01
CA GLU A 249 -2.20 1.85 -18.70
C GLU A 249 -1.14 2.63 -17.92
N ILE A 250 -1.55 3.75 -17.31
CA ILE A 250 -0.68 4.55 -16.45
C ILE A 250 -1.20 4.38 -15.03
N ILE A 251 -0.45 3.63 -14.24
CA ILE A 251 -0.75 3.40 -12.83
C ILE A 251 -0.12 4.55 -12.03
N ILE A 252 -0.98 5.30 -11.33
CA ILE A 252 -0.58 6.42 -10.48
C ILE A 252 -0.57 5.93 -9.03
N ARG A 253 0.57 6.12 -8.35
CA ARG A 253 0.70 5.82 -6.93
C ARG A 253 1.27 7.03 -6.21
N VAL A 254 0.57 7.49 -5.18
CA VAL A 254 1.02 8.59 -4.31
C VAL A 254 1.70 7.99 -3.10
N PHE A 255 2.96 8.33 -2.86
CA PHE A 255 3.66 7.87 -1.66
C PHE A 255 3.36 8.74 -0.44
N PRO A 256 3.27 8.15 0.77
CA PRO A 256 3.05 8.90 2.01
C PRO A 256 4.13 9.96 2.27
N ASP A 257 5.39 9.63 1.94
CA ASP A 257 6.52 10.54 2.04
C ASP A 257 7.64 10.15 1.06
N ARG A 258 8.70 10.97 1.00
CA ARG A 258 9.82 10.79 0.06
C ARG A 258 10.69 9.56 0.31
N SER A 259 10.66 8.96 1.50
CA SER A 259 11.47 7.77 1.82
C SER A 259 11.08 6.53 1.02
N PHE A 260 9.89 6.53 0.41
CA PHE A 260 9.40 5.47 -0.47
C PHE A 260 9.82 5.63 -1.92
N VAL A 261 10.36 6.79 -2.30
CA VAL A 261 10.90 7.05 -3.63
C VAL A 261 12.24 6.34 -3.74
N ARG A 262 12.36 5.43 -4.71
CA ARG A 262 13.57 4.67 -5.01
C ARG A 262 14.26 5.21 -6.26
#